data_AF-A0A6X8N3A4-F1
#
_entry.id   AF-A0A6X8N3A4-F1
#
_cell.length_a   1.000
_cell.length_b   1.000
_cell.length_c   1.000
_cell.angle_alpha   90.00
_cell.angle_beta   90.00
_cell.angle_gamma   90.00
#
_symmetry.space_group_name_H-M   'P 1'
#
loop_
_entity.id
_entity.type
_entity.pdbx_description
1 polymer ?
#
loop_
_entity_poly.entity_id
_entity_poly.type
_entity_poly.pdbx_seq_one_letter_code
_entity_poly.pdbx_strand_id
1 'polypeptide(L)'
;MTGIFAEQTVEVVKSAIETADGALDLYNKYLDQVIPWKTFDETIKELSRFKQEYSQAASVLVGDIKVLLMDSQDKYFEATQTVYEWCGVVTQLLSAYILLFDEYNEKKASAQKDILIRILDDGVNKLNEAQKSLLASSQSFNNASGKLLALDSQLTNDFSEKSSYFQSQVDRIRKEAYAGAAAGIVAGPFGLIISYSIAAGVIEGKLIPELNNRLKAVQNFFTSLSATVKQANKDIDAAKLKLATEIAAIGEIKTETETTRFYVDYDDLMLSLLKGAAKKMINTCNEYQQRHGKKTLLEVPDV
;
A
#
# COMPACT_ATOMS: atom_id res chain seq x y z
N MET A 1 49.76 -5.54 6.28
CA MET A 1 49.08 -5.70 4.98
C MET A 1 47.80 -6.54 5.09
N THR A 2 47.71 -7.49 6.04
CA THR A 2 46.52 -8.33 6.30
C THR A 2 45.31 -7.57 6.86
N GLY A 3 45.51 -6.56 7.72
CA GLY A 3 44.41 -5.77 8.31
C GLY A 3 43.58 -4.94 7.30
N ILE A 4 44.22 -4.41 6.25
CA ILE A 4 43.54 -3.59 5.23
C ILE A 4 42.50 -4.41 4.45
N PHE A 5 42.80 -5.68 4.15
CA PHE A 5 41.87 -6.56 3.45
C PHE A 5 40.68 -6.97 4.32
N ALA A 6 40.87 -7.10 5.63
CA ALA A 6 39.81 -7.42 6.57
C ALA A 6 38.83 -6.24 6.73
N GLU A 7 39.35 -5.01 6.90
CA GLU A 7 38.55 -3.78 6.97
C GLU A 7 37.70 -3.58 5.70
N GLN A 8 38.31 -3.70 4.52
CA GLN A 8 37.60 -3.59 3.25
C GLN A 8 36.49 -4.65 3.12
N THR A 9 36.76 -5.89 3.53
CA THR A 9 35.77 -6.97 3.48
C THR A 9 34.58 -6.66 4.40
N VAL A 10 34.86 -6.16 5.61
CA VAL A 10 33.81 -5.78 6.56
C VAL A 10 32.95 -4.65 6.00
N GLU A 11 33.56 -3.64 5.39
CA GLU A 11 32.85 -2.52 4.77
C GLU A 11 31.92 -2.97 3.64
N VAL A 12 32.41 -3.80 2.71
CA VAL A 12 31.60 -4.31 1.60
C VAL A 12 30.44 -5.17 2.10
N VAL A 13 30.71 -6.12 3.01
CA VAL A 13 29.67 -7.03 3.52
C VAL A 13 28.61 -6.29 4.32
N LYS A 14 29.05 -5.35 5.17
CA LYS A 14 28.12 -4.52 5.93
C LYS A 14 27.27 -3.66 5.01
N SER A 15 27.88 -3.01 4.01
CA SER A 15 27.16 -2.20 3.02
C SER A 15 26.17 -3.03 2.23
N ALA A 16 26.53 -4.24 1.81
CA ALA A 16 25.62 -5.16 1.11
C ALA A 16 24.37 -5.46 1.93
N ILE A 17 24.53 -5.80 3.21
CA ILE A 17 23.40 -6.09 4.11
C ILE A 17 22.58 -4.82 4.38
N GLU A 18 23.23 -3.69 4.65
CA GLU A 18 22.54 -2.43 4.98
C GLU A 18 21.79 -1.83 3.78
N THR A 19 22.32 -1.94 2.57
CA THR A 19 21.64 -1.52 1.34
C THR A 19 20.40 -2.40 1.09
N ALA A 20 20.52 -3.72 1.24
CA ALA A 20 19.37 -4.61 1.10
C ALA A 20 18.30 -4.37 2.19
N ASP A 21 18.71 -4.14 3.44
CA ASP A 21 17.82 -3.76 4.55
C ASP A 21 17.12 -2.41 4.28
N GLY A 22 17.84 -1.43 3.75
CA GLY A 22 17.31 -0.13 3.35
C GLY A 22 16.22 -0.22 2.27
N ALA A 23 16.38 -1.12 1.29
CA ALA A 23 15.36 -1.37 0.28
C ALA A 23 14.07 -1.97 0.88
N LEU A 24 14.21 -2.88 1.86
CA LEU A 24 13.07 -3.46 2.57
C LEU A 24 12.33 -2.43 3.43
N ASP A 25 13.05 -1.49 4.02
CA ASP A 25 12.47 -0.40 4.82
C ASP A 25 11.49 0.47 4.01
N LEU A 26 11.62 0.54 2.68
CA LEU A 26 10.65 1.23 1.81
C LEU A 26 9.26 0.57 1.86
N TYR A 27 9.20 -0.75 1.96
CA TYR A 27 7.93 -1.44 2.17
C TYR A 27 7.50 -1.29 3.64
N ASN A 28 8.39 -1.65 4.57
CA ASN A 28 8.09 -1.77 5.98
C ASN A 28 7.71 -0.44 6.66
N LYS A 29 8.34 0.67 6.28
CA LYS A 29 8.16 1.98 6.95
C LYS A 29 7.45 3.01 6.11
N TYR A 30 7.44 2.86 4.79
CA TYR A 30 6.85 3.86 3.89
C TYR A 30 5.53 3.36 3.28
N LEU A 31 5.56 2.34 2.42
CA LEU A 31 4.37 1.88 1.71
C LEU A 31 3.27 1.33 2.65
N ASP A 32 3.66 0.61 3.71
CA ASP A 32 2.72 0.02 4.66
C ASP A 32 2.09 1.06 5.61
N GLN A 33 2.73 2.21 5.83
CA GLN A 33 2.35 3.17 6.86
C GLN A 33 1.78 4.48 6.31
N VAL A 34 2.30 4.96 5.18
CA VAL A 34 1.90 6.25 4.60
C VAL A 34 0.60 6.13 3.82
N ILE A 35 0.39 5.00 3.13
CA ILE A 35 -0.82 4.77 2.34
C ILE A 35 -1.91 4.19 3.26
N PRO A 36 -3.10 4.81 3.35
CA PRO A 36 -4.15 4.39 4.27
C PRO A 36 -4.95 3.19 3.74
N TRP A 37 -4.30 2.03 3.59
CA TRP A 37 -4.88 0.81 3.02
C TRP A 37 -6.17 0.35 3.70
N LYS A 38 -6.25 0.49 5.03
CA LYS A 38 -7.46 0.19 5.79
C LYS A 38 -8.63 1.11 5.41
N THR A 39 -8.36 2.39 5.24
CA THR A 39 -9.36 3.37 4.81
C THR A 39 -9.86 3.06 3.40
N PHE A 40 -8.97 2.60 2.50
CA PHE A 40 -9.40 2.15 1.17
C PHE A 40 -10.30 0.91 1.23
N ASP A 41 -9.99 -0.10 2.06
CA ASP A 41 -10.87 -1.27 2.25
C ASP A 41 -12.27 -0.88 2.74
N GLU A 42 -12.34 0.00 3.76
CA GLU A 42 -13.61 0.54 4.26
C GLU A 42 -14.35 1.35 3.18
N THR A 43 -13.63 2.17 2.42
CA THR A 43 -14.20 2.96 1.33
C THR A 43 -14.76 2.08 0.21
N ILE A 44 -14.04 1.04 -0.21
CA ILE A 44 -14.47 0.10 -1.26
C ILE A 44 -15.79 -0.58 -0.89
N LYS A 45 -15.97 -0.91 0.40
CA LYS A 45 -17.23 -1.45 0.94
C LYS A 45 -18.36 -0.42 0.86
N GLU A 46 -18.10 0.81 1.28
CA GLU A 46 -19.09 1.89 1.26
C GLU A 46 -19.49 2.35 -0.16
N LEU A 47 -18.59 2.29 -1.15
CA LEU A 47 -18.88 2.70 -2.54
C LEU A 47 -20.05 1.94 -3.19
N SER A 48 -20.43 0.78 -2.66
CA SER A 48 -21.56 0.00 -3.17
C SER A 48 -22.89 0.32 -2.49
N ARG A 49 -22.87 1.04 -1.37
CA ARG A 49 -24.01 1.21 -0.46
C ARG A 49 -25.20 1.91 -1.11
N PHE A 50 -24.95 2.91 -1.95
CA PHE A 50 -25.99 3.75 -2.55
C PHE A 50 -25.95 3.73 -4.08
N LYS A 51 -25.45 2.64 -4.68
CA LYS A 51 -25.22 2.55 -6.14
C LYS A 51 -26.46 2.90 -6.97
N GLN A 52 -27.64 2.45 -6.54
CA GLN A 52 -28.91 2.68 -7.25
C GLN A 52 -29.46 4.10 -7.07
N GLU A 53 -28.88 4.89 -6.18
CA GLU A 53 -29.36 6.23 -5.87
C GLU A 53 -28.71 7.30 -6.72
N TYR A 54 -27.54 7.01 -7.32
CA TYR A 54 -26.88 7.91 -8.26
C TYR A 54 -27.61 7.98 -9.61
N SER A 55 -27.36 9.04 -10.38
CA SER A 55 -27.68 9.03 -11.81
C SER A 55 -26.93 7.89 -12.51
N GLN A 56 -27.40 7.47 -13.70
CA GLN A 56 -26.74 6.41 -14.45
C GLN A 56 -25.26 6.71 -14.72
N ALA A 57 -24.94 7.96 -15.09
CA ALA A 57 -23.57 8.39 -15.36
C ALA A 57 -22.70 8.35 -14.10
N ALA A 58 -23.19 8.90 -12.98
CA ALA A 58 -22.48 8.87 -11.71
C ALA A 58 -22.32 7.43 -11.18
N SER A 59 -23.33 6.57 -11.32
CA SER A 59 -23.26 5.16 -10.91
C SER A 59 -22.18 4.39 -11.68
N VAL A 60 -22.01 4.65 -12.97
CA VAL A 60 -20.92 4.03 -13.76
C VAL A 60 -19.56 4.50 -13.25
N LEU A 61 -19.38 5.80 -13.03
CA LEU A 61 -18.13 6.35 -12.50
C LEU A 61 -17.80 5.79 -11.11
N VAL A 62 -18.77 5.72 -10.19
CA VAL A 62 -18.60 5.11 -8.86
C VAL A 62 -18.19 3.64 -8.97
N GLY A 63 -18.79 2.90 -9.91
CA GLY A 63 -18.43 1.52 -10.21
C GLY A 63 -16.98 1.38 -10.69
N ASP A 64 -16.57 2.19 -11.66
CA ASP A 64 -15.20 2.21 -12.19
C ASP A 64 -14.18 2.57 -11.10
N ILE A 65 -14.48 3.60 -10.28
CA ILE A 65 -13.61 4.01 -9.16
C ILE A 65 -13.42 2.85 -8.19
N LYS A 66 -14.51 2.15 -7.82
CA LYS A 66 -14.42 0.99 -6.93
C LYS A 66 -13.49 -0.07 -7.51
N VAL A 67 -13.67 -0.44 -8.77
CA VAL A 67 -12.84 -1.47 -9.44
C VAL A 67 -11.38 -1.06 -9.46
N LEU A 68 -11.09 0.21 -9.80
CA LEU A 68 -9.71 0.71 -9.85
C LEU A 68 -9.05 0.75 -8.46
N LEU A 69 -9.78 1.11 -7.41
CA LEU A 69 -9.25 1.07 -6.04
C LEU A 69 -9.01 -0.37 -5.55
N MET A 70 -9.87 -1.31 -5.93
CA MET A 70 -9.65 -2.74 -5.66
C MET A 70 -8.42 -3.24 -6.39
N ASP A 71 -8.26 -2.94 -7.68
CA ASP A 71 -7.09 -3.33 -8.46
C ASP A 71 -5.80 -2.72 -7.89
N SER A 72 -5.81 -1.43 -7.51
CA SER A 72 -4.68 -0.81 -6.82
C SER A 72 -4.27 -1.54 -5.55
N GLN A 73 -5.26 -1.95 -4.74
CA GLN A 73 -5.03 -2.69 -3.51
C GLN A 73 -4.49 -4.10 -3.78
N ASP A 74 -5.10 -4.82 -4.70
CA ASP A 74 -4.67 -6.18 -5.09
C ASP A 74 -3.23 -6.17 -5.61
N LYS A 75 -2.87 -5.19 -6.45
CA LYS A 75 -1.50 -5.03 -6.97
C LYS A 75 -0.49 -4.63 -5.90
N TYR A 76 -0.88 -3.87 -4.89
CA TYR A 76 -0.02 -3.64 -3.73
C TYR A 76 0.18 -4.92 -2.91
N PHE A 77 -0.86 -5.74 -2.73
CA PHE A 77 -0.72 -7.02 -2.05
C PHE A 77 0.13 -8.02 -2.83
N GLU A 78 0.02 -8.06 -4.16
CA GLU A 78 0.94 -8.84 -5.01
C GLU A 78 2.39 -8.42 -4.77
N ALA A 79 2.69 -7.11 -4.80
CA ALA A 79 4.03 -6.61 -4.50
C ALA A 79 4.51 -7.01 -3.09
N THR A 80 3.61 -6.94 -2.11
CA THR A 80 3.87 -7.31 -0.71
C THR A 80 4.22 -8.79 -0.57
N GLN A 81 3.51 -9.68 -1.27
CA GLN A 81 3.81 -11.12 -1.22
C GLN A 81 5.18 -11.43 -1.84
N THR A 82 5.54 -10.79 -2.95
CA THR A 82 6.87 -10.96 -3.56
C THR A 82 7.99 -10.58 -2.59
N VAL A 83 7.85 -9.46 -1.86
CA VAL A 83 8.83 -9.04 -0.85
C VAL A 83 8.80 -9.97 0.37
N TYR A 84 7.63 -10.47 0.76
CA TYR A 84 7.46 -11.41 1.86
C TYR A 84 8.25 -12.72 1.61
N GLU A 85 8.22 -13.22 0.37
CA GLU A 85 9.00 -14.40 -0.04
C GLU A 85 10.50 -14.15 0.11
N TRP A 86 10.99 -13.00 -0.38
CA TRP A 86 12.39 -12.61 -0.25
C TRP A 86 12.82 -12.52 1.22
N CYS A 87 12.02 -11.89 2.08
CA CYS A 87 12.28 -11.85 3.53
C CYS A 87 12.41 -13.25 4.15
N GLY A 88 11.65 -14.23 3.65
CA GLY A 88 11.74 -15.62 4.09
C GLY A 88 13.08 -16.28 3.75
N VAL A 89 13.59 -15.99 2.55
CA VAL A 89 14.93 -16.43 2.10
C VAL A 89 16.02 -15.74 2.91
N VAL A 90 15.95 -14.41 3.04
CA VAL A 90 16.93 -13.59 3.80
C VAL A 90 17.07 -14.09 5.23
N THR A 91 15.94 -14.30 5.93
CA THR A 91 15.94 -14.71 7.34
C THR A 91 16.68 -16.04 7.54
N GLN A 92 16.44 -17.03 6.67
CA GLN A 92 17.09 -18.33 6.74
C GLN A 92 18.57 -18.24 6.38
N LEU A 93 18.89 -17.59 5.26
CA LEU A 93 20.26 -17.51 4.75
C LEU A 93 21.17 -16.66 5.65
N LEU A 94 20.71 -15.52 6.17
CA LEU A 94 21.50 -14.72 7.11
C LEU A 94 21.70 -15.42 8.45
N SER A 95 20.75 -16.27 8.88
CA SER A 95 20.95 -17.10 10.08
C SER A 95 22.07 -18.12 9.86
N ALA A 96 22.08 -18.79 8.70
CA ALA A 96 23.17 -19.69 8.33
C ALA A 96 24.51 -18.95 8.18
N TYR A 97 24.51 -17.75 7.57
CA TYR A 97 25.69 -16.89 7.47
C TYR A 97 26.32 -16.60 8.84
N ILE A 98 25.50 -16.33 9.87
CA ILE A 98 25.99 -16.08 11.23
C ILE A 98 26.62 -17.33 11.84
N LEU A 99 26.03 -18.51 11.65
CA LEU A 99 26.53 -19.80 12.17
C LEU A 99 27.85 -20.21 11.52
N LEU A 100 28.08 -19.84 10.26
CA LEU A 100 29.31 -20.15 9.53
C LEU A 100 30.57 -19.46 10.08
N PHE A 101 30.44 -18.50 11.01
CA PHE A 101 31.59 -17.95 11.72
C PHE A 101 32.18 -18.90 12.76
N ASP A 102 31.42 -19.89 13.23
CA ASP A 102 31.91 -20.84 14.21
C ASP A 102 32.89 -21.81 13.50
N GLU A 103 34.06 -22.06 14.10
CA GLU A 103 35.16 -22.85 13.49
C GLU A 103 35.47 -22.40 12.05
N TYR A 104 35.70 -21.08 11.88
CA TYR A 104 35.86 -20.43 10.59
C TYR A 104 37.02 -21.00 9.76
N ASN A 105 36.77 -21.20 8.47
CA ASN A 105 37.74 -21.68 7.51
C ASN A 105 37.37 -21.22 6.09
N GLU A 106 38.24 -21.45 5.12
CA GLU A 106 38.05 -21.00 3.75
C GLU A 106 36.77 -21.54 3.09
N LYS A 107 36.33 -22.76 3.41
CA LYS A 107 35.08 -23.32 2.88
C LYS A 107 33.86 -22.57 3.44
N LYS A 108 33.86 -22.29 4.75
CA LYS A 108 32.79 -21.52 5.41
C LYS A 108 32.76 -20.08 4.91
N ALA A 109 33.92 -19.47 4.68
CA ALA A 109 34.05 -18.15 4.07
C ALA A 109 33.45 -18.11 2.65
N SER A 110 33.73 -19.13 1.83
CA SER A 110 33.13 -19.25 0.50
C SER A 110 31.61 -19.41 0.58
N ALA A 111 31.11 -20.25 1.49
CA ALA A 111 29.67 -20.41 1.68
C ALA A 111 28.99 -19.12 2.15
N GLN A 112 29.62 -18.34 3.02
CA GLN A 112 29.14 -17.01 3.43
C GLN A 112 29.03 -16.05 2.25
N LYS A 113 30.02 -16.05 1.35
CA LYS A 113 30.01 -15.26 0.13
C LYS A 113 28.85 -15.67 -0.79
N ASP A 114 28.68 -16.96 -1.02
CA ASP A 114 27.61 -17.50 -1.87
C ASP A 114 26.22 -17.15 -1.30
N ILE A 115 26.06 -17.24 0.02
CA ILE A 115 24.85 -16.81 0.73
C ILE A 115 24.55 -15.33 0.46
N LEU A 116 25.54 -14.45 0.64
CA LEU A 116 25.30 -13.02 0.49
C LEU A 116 24.99 -12.65 -0.96
N ILE A 117 25.73 -13.20 -1.94
CA ILE A 117 25.44 -13.02 -3.36
C ILE A 117 24.02 -13.50 -3.69
N ARG A 118 23.59 -14.65 -3.15
CA ARG A 118 22.23 -15.17 -3.36
C ARG A 118 21.16 -14.25 -2.78
N ILE A 119 21.37 -13.70 -1.59
CA ILE A 119 20.45 -12.74 -0.98
C ILE A 119 20.27 -11.50 -1.86
N LEU A 120 21.39 -10.94 -2.36
CA LEU A 120 21.38 -9.75 -3.19
C LEU A 120 20.75 -10.04 -4.57
N ASP A 121 21.09 -11.17 -5.18
CA ASP A 121 20.53 -11.58 -6.48
C ASP A 121 19.02 -11.83 -6.41
N ASP A 122 18.56 -12.59 -5.40
CA ASP A 122 17.13 -12.80 -5.16
C ASP A 122 16.43 -11.47 -4.84
N GLY A 123 17.09 -10.58 -4.10
CA GLY A 123 16.61 -9.23 -3.80
C GLY A 123 16.39 -8.40 -5.06
N VAL A 124 17.35 -8.33 -5.97
CA VAL A 124 17.19 -7.64 -7.26
C VAL A 124 16.02 -8.22 -8.04
N ASN A 125 15.92 -9.55 -8.13
CA ASN A 125 14.86 -10.21 -8.89
C ASN A 125 13.46 -9.93 -8.30
N LYS A 126 13.30 -10.14 -6.99
CA LYS A 126 12.04 -9.97 -6.27
C LYS A 126 11.60 -8.52 -6.19
N LEU A 127 12.52 -7.58 -5.93
CA LEU A 127 12.17 -6.16 -5.88
C LEU A 127 11.82 -5.62 -7.28
N ASN A 128 12.45 -6.10 -8.35
CA ASN A 128 12.04 -5.76 -9.73
C ASN A 128 10.65 -6.30 -10.08
N GLU A 129 10.32 -7.51 -9.63
CA GLU A 129 8.98 -8.07 -9.80
C GLU A 129 7.94 -7.27 -9.02
N ALA A 130 8.22 -6.97 -7.74
CA ALA A 130 7.35 -6.16 -6.91
C ALA A 130 7.17 -4.73 -7.48
N GLN A 131 8.19 -4.16 -8.13
CA GLN A 131 8.11 -2.86 -8.80
C GLN A 131 7.12 -2.84 -9.96
N LYS A 132 6.94 -3.97 -10.69
CA LYS A 132 5.91 -4.08 -11.74
C LYS A 132 4.50 -4.01 -11.14
N SER A 133 4.28 -4.69 -10.01
CA SER A 133 3.01 -4.66 -9.30
C SER A 133 2.74 -3.28 -8.70
N LEU A 134 3.75 -2.61 -8.13
CA LEU A 134 3.61 -1.21 -7.68
C LEU A 134 3.31 -0.25 -8.84
N LEU A 135 3.91 -0.45 -10.03
CA LEU A 135 3.59 0.33 -11.22
C LEU A 135 2.13 0.18 -11.62
N ALA A 136 1.61 -1.05 -11.66
CA ALA A 136 0.20 -1.31 -11.94
C ALA A 136 -0.71 -0.66 -10.88
N SER A 137 -0.37 -0.78 -9.59
CA SER A 137 -1.12 -0.16 -8.50
C SER A 137 -1.21 1.37 -8.63
N SER A 138 -0.09 2.02 -8.95
CA SER A 138 0.03 3.45 -9.23
C SER A 138 -0.82 3.87 -10.45
N GLN A 139 -0.78 3.11 -11.54
CA GLN A 139 -1.61 3.38 -12.71
C GLN A 139 -3.10 3.33 -12.37
N SER A 140 -3.53 2.35 -11.59
CA SER A 140 -4.92 2.23 -11.14
C SER A 140 -5.33 3.36 -10.20
N PHE A 141 -4.45 3.85 -9.31
CA PHE A 141 -4.72 5.04 -8.50
C PHE A 141 -4.84 6.31 -9.35
N ASN A 142 -3.95 6.49 -10.33
CA ASN A 142 -3.99 7.62 -11.24
C ASN A 142 -5.29 7.62 -12.08
N ASN A 143 -5.71 6.46 -12.57
CA ASN A 143 -6.97 6.31 -13.28
C ASN A 143 -8.16 6.59 -12.36
N ALA A 144 -8.15 6.10 -11.12
CA ALA A 144 -9.18 6.37 -10.13
C ALA A 144 -9.28 7.88 -9.82
N SER A 145 -8.15 8.56 -9.71
CA SER A 145 -8.07 10.02 -9.53
C SER A 145 -8.77 10.77 -10.68
N GLY A 146 -8.52 10.36 -11.94
CA GLY A 146 -9.20 10.92 -13.11
C GLY A 146 -10.71 10.69 -13.09
N LYS A 147 -11.16 9.49 -12.71
CA LYS A 147 -12.59 9.18 -12.57
C LYS A 147 -13.26 9.93 -11.42
N LEU A 148 -12.56 10.15 -10.31
CA LEU A 148 -13.05 10.96 -9.18
C LEU A 148 -13.24 12.42 -9.56
N LEU A 149 -12.34 12.99 -10.38
CA LEU A 149 -12.50 14.33 -10.93
C LEU A 149 -13.73 14.43 -11.86
N ALA A 150 -13.92 13.44 -12.73
CA ALA A 150 -15.11 13.37 -13.58
C ALA A 150 -16.40 13.22 -12.76
N LEU A 151 -16.36 12.41 -11.69
CA LEU A 151 -17.48 12.21 -10.78
C LEU A 151 -17.86 13.49 -10.06
N ASP A 152 -16.90 14.28 -9.56
CA ASP A 152 -17.19 15.55 -8.90
C ASP A 152 -17.96 16.52 -9.83
N SER A 153 -17.56 16.61 -11.09
CA SER A 153 -18.30 17.37 -12.11
C SER A 153 -19.71 16.81 -12.35
N GLN A 154 -19.83 15.48 -12.47
CA GLN A 154 -21.13 14.84 -12.64
C GLN A 154 -22.06 15.07 -11.45
N LEU A 155 -21.57 14.94 -10.22
CA LEU A 155 -22.35 15.17 -9.00
C LEU A 155 -22.73 16.65 -8.87
N THR A 156 -21.86 17.59 -9.26
CA THR A 156 -22.20 19.01 -9.31
C THR A 156 -23.37 19.28 -10.25
N ASN A 157 -23.40 18.63 -11.41
CA ASN A 157 -24.51 18.74 -12.36
C ASN A 157 -25.78 18.06 -11.84
N ASP A 158 -25.65 16.83 -11.32
CA ASP A 158 -26.78 16.06 -10.81
C ASP A 158 -27.42 16.74 -9.59
N PHE A 159 -26.61 17.30 -8.68
CA PHE A 159 -27.09 17.85 -7.41
C PHE A 159 -27.49 19.33 -7.49
N SER A 160 -27.32 19.97 -8.64
CA SER A 160 -27.86 21.30 -8.89
C SER A 160 -29.39 21.30 -8.77
N GLU A 161 -29.96 22.27 -8.04
CA GLU A 161 -31.41 22.37 -7.84
C GLU A 161 -32.20 22.42 -9.16
N LYS A 162 -31.57 22.87 -10.26
CA LYS A 162 -32.19 22.98 -11.57
C LYS A 162 -32.12 21.69 -12.39
N SER A 163 -31.43 20.67 -11.91
CA SER A 163 -31.22 19.43 -12.65
C SER A 163 -32.48 18.55 -12.64
N SER A 164 -32.63 17.72 -13.67
CA SER A 164 -33.70 16.71 -13.72
C SER A 164 -33.56 15.68 -12.60
N TYR A 165 -32.32 15.30 -12.26
CA TYR A 165 -32.05 14.39 -11.15
C TYR A 165 -32.58 14.97 -9.84
N PHE A 166 -32.21 16.20 -9.50
CA PHE A 166 -32.61 16.84 -8.25
C PHE A 166 -34.13 16.98 -8.15
N GLN A 167 -34.77 17.47 -9.22
CA GLN A 167 -36.23 17.58 -9.28
C GLN A 167 -36.91 16.22 -9.10
N SER A 168 -36.38 15.16 -9.73
CA SER A 168 -36.94 13.81 -9.55
C SER A 168 -36.84 13.29 -8.11
N GLN A 169 -35.80 13.67 -7.36
CA GLN A 169 -35.68 13.31 -5.94
C GLN A 169 -36.70 14.06 -5.08
N VAL A 170 -36.90 15.36 -5.34
CA VAL A 170 -37.93 16.18 -4.68
C VAL A 170 -39.32 15.60 -4.94
N ASP A 171 -39.62 15.26 -6.20
CA ASP A 171 -40.91 14.70 -6.60
C ASP A 171 -41.16 13.33 -5.96
N ARG A 172 -40.12 12.47 -5.90
CA ARG A 172 -40.19 11.18 -5.21
C ARG A 172 -40.55 11.34 -3.73
N ILE A 173 -39.84 12.23 -3.03
CA ILE A 173 -40.08 12.50 -1.60
C ILE A 173 -41.51 13.04 -1.39
N ARG A 174 -41.95 13.99 -2.20
CA ARG A 174 -43.30 14.55 -2.11
C ARG A 174 -44.37 13.49 -2.37
N LYS A 175 -44.19 12.66 -3.40
CA LYS A 175 -45.11 11.57 -3.73
C LYS A 175 -45.24 10.56 -2.60
N GLU A 176 -44.12 10.20 -1.97
CA GLU A 176 -44.11 9.32 -0.80
C GLU A 176 -44.84 9.96 0.40
N ALA A 177 -44.60 11.26 0.64
CA ALA A 177 -45.34 12.00 1.66
C ALA A 177 -46.85 11.97 1.40
N TYR A 178 -47.31 12.30 0.19
CA TYR A 178 -48.74 12.32 -0.14
C TYR A 178 -49.43 10.96 -0.08
N ALA A 179 -48.69 9.87 -0.26
CA ALA A 179 -49.20 8.51 -0.10
C ALA A 179 -49.17 8.01 1.36
N GLY A 180 -48.41 8.67 2.25
CA GLY A 180 -48.15 8.25 3.61
C GLY A 180 -49.07 8.87 4.66
N ALA A 181 -48.97 8.38 5.90
CA ALA A 181 -49.69 8.93 7.05
C ALA A 181 -49.08 10.27 7.51
N ALA A 182 -49.94 11.25 7.84
CA ALA A 182 -49.54 12.63 8.16
C ALA A 182 -48.68 12.82 9.41
N ALA A 183 -48.50 11.78 10.24
CA ALA A 183 -47.67 11.79 11.45
C ALA A 183 -46.35 11.00 11.31
N GLY A 184 -45.97 10.63 10.08
CA GLY A 184 -44.83 9.75 9.81
C GLY A 184 -43.52 10.45 9.42
N ILE A 185 -42.55 9.61 9.06
CA ILE A 185 -41.30 9.99 8.39
C ILE A 185 -41.40 9.63 6.90
N VAL A 186 -40.59 10.28 6.07
CA VAL A 186 -40.45 10.03 4.64
C VAL A 186 -38.98 9.78 4.34
N ALA A 187 -38.70 8.73 3.56
CA ALA A 187 -37.35 8.41 3.15
C ALA A 187 -36.94 9.25 1.93
N GLY A 188 -35.73 9.81 1.98
CA GLY A 188 -35.08 10.52 0.89
C GLY A 188 -33.84 9.76 0.39
N PRO A 189 -33.14 10.31 -0.61
CA PRO A 189 -31.99 9.65 -1.18
C PRO A 189 -30.82 9.55 -0.19
N PHE A 190 -29.96 8.58 -0.43
CA PHE A 190 -28.76 8.26 0.33
C PHE A 190 -29.07 8.03 1.81
N GLY A 191 -30.22 7.46 2.16
CA GLY A 191 -30.62 7.25 3.56
C GLY A 191 -30.98 8.53 4.33
N LEU A 192 -31.33 9.62 3.63
CA LEU A 192 -31.97 10.77 4.27
C LEU A 192 -33.32 10.36 4.86
N ILE A 193 -33.63 10.81 6.07
CA ILE A 193 -34.94 10.65 6.70
C ILE A 193 -35.41 12.02 7.16
N ILE A 194 -36.62 12.41 6.75
CA ILE A 194 -37.24 13.70 7.12
C ILE A 194 -38.67 13.47 7.60
N SER A 195 -39.21 14.43 8.36
CA SER A 195 -40.61 14.35 8.81
C SER A 195 -41.59 14.56 7.66
N TYR A 196 -42.79 13.98 7.77
CA TYR A 196 -43.89 14.23 6.84
C TYR A 196 -44.12 15.73 6.64
N SER A 197 -44.10 16.54 7.71
CA SER A 197 -44.35 17.98 7.63
C SER A 197 -43.36 18.72 6.74
N ILE A 198 -42.08 18.29 6.71
CA ILE A 198 -41.07 18.84 5.79
C ILE A 198 -41.32 18.31 4.38
N ALA A 199 -41.53 17.00 4.23
CA ALA A 199 -41.68 16.34 2.93
C ALA A 199 -42.93 16.80 2.15
N ALA A 200 -44.06 16.97 2.84
CA ALA A 200 -45.34 17.41 2.27
C ALA A 200 -45.46 18.94 2.10
N GLY A 201 -44.46 19.71 2.57
CA GLY A 201 -44.46 21.17 2.48
C GLY A 201 -45.34 21.88 3.51
N VAL A 202 -45.75 21.20 4.59
CA VAL A 202 -46.45 21.83 5.73
C VAL A 202 -45.54 22.85 6.43
N ILE A 203 -44.24 22.51 6.54
CA ILE A 203 -43.21 23.46 6.92
C ILE A 203 -42.55 23.96 5.63
N GLU A 204 -42.94 25.15 5.20
CA GLU A 204 -42.48 25.74 3.95
C GLU A 204 -40.96 25.91 3.90
N GLY A 205 -40.37 25.65 2.72
CA GLY A 205 -38.96 25.92 2.44
C GLY A 205 -37.93 25.01 3.12
N LYS A 206 -38.32 23.94 3.83
CA LYS A 206 -37.37 23.06 4.54
C LYS A 206 -36.87 21.85 3.74
N LEU A 207 -37.67 21.31 2.82
CA LEU A 207 -37.31 20.12 2.04
C LEU A 207 -36.04 20.32 1.21
N ILE A 208 -35.96 21.43 0.46
CA ILE A 208 -34.85 21.71 -0.44
C ILE A 208 -33.52 21.86 0.34
N PRO A 209 -33.45 22.63 1.44
CA PRO A 209 -32.26 22.65 2.31
C PRO A 209 -31.83 21.28 2.84
N GLU A 210 -32.77 20.46 3.33
CA GLU A 210 -32.42 19.12 3.87
C GLU A 210 -31.85 18.19 2.79
N LEU A 211 -32.45 18.20 1.59
CA LEU A 211 -31.94 17.45 0.45
C LEU A 211 -30.56 17.96 0.03
N ASN A 212 -30.37 19.27 -0.13
CA ASN A 212 -29.08 19.88 -0.46
C ASN A 212 -27.99 19.50 0.56
N ASN A 213 -28.30 19.56 1.85
CA ASN A 213 -27.36 19.18 2.91
C ASN A 213 -26.92 17.72 2.75
N ARG A 214 -27.85 16.80 2.45
CA ARG A 214 -27.52 15.39 2.21
C ARG A 214 -26.66 15.20 0.97
N LEU A 215 -27.04 15.81 -0.16
CA LEU A 215 -26.30 15.69 -1.42
C LEU A 215 -24.89 16.28 -1.30
N LYS A 216 -24.75 17.39 -0.58
CA LYS A 216 -23.44 17.99 -0.28
C LYS A 216 -22.56 17.07 0.57
N ALA A 217 -23.14 16.33 1.53
CA ALA A 217 -22.39 15.34 2.30
C ALA A 217 -21.86 14.20 1.40
N VAL A 218 -22.64 13.76 0.41
CA VAL A 218 -22.20 12.76 -0.59
C VAL A 218 -21.08 13.31 -1.46
N GLN A 219 -21.19 14.56 -1.93
CA GLN A 219 -20.13 15.19 -2.71
C GLN A 219 -18.84 15.33 -1.90
N ASN A 220 -18.93 15.83 -0.67
CA ASN A 220 -17.78 15.98 0.24
C ASN A 220 -17.05 14.66 0.50
N PHE A 221 -17.79 13.54 0.60
CA PHE A 221 -17.18 12.21 0.71
C PHE A 221 -16.25 11.92 -0.48
N PHE A 222 -16.72 12.13 -1.73
CA PHE A 222 -15.90 11.90 -2.92
C PHE A 222 -14.77 12.92 -3.07
N THR A 223 -14.96 14.17 -2.63
CA THR A 223 -13.86 15.16 -2.57
C THR A 223 -12.75 14.70 -1.63
N SER A 224 -13.11 14.20 -0.44
CA SER A 224 -12.15 13.65 0.53
C SER A 224 -11.44 12.40 -0.02
N LEU A 225 -12.19 11.50 -0.67
CA LEU A 225 -11.62 10.33 -1.34
C LEU A 225 -10.67 10.74 -2.47
N SER A 226 -11.02 11.74 -3.29
CA SER A 226 -10.16 12.26 -4.36
C SER A 226 -8.83 12.79 -3.82
N ALA A 227 -8.85 13.54 -2.71
CA ALA A 227 -7.63 14.02 -2.06
C ALA A 227 -6.77 12.85 -1.58
N THR A 228 -7.40 11.85 -0.95
CA THR A 228 -6.72 10.65 -0.43
C THR A 228 -6.08 9.82 -1.54
N VAL A 229 -6.80 9.56 -2.64
CA VAL A 229 -6.30 8.83 -3.81
C VAL A 229 -5.14 9.57 -4.48
N LYS A 230 -5.25 10.90 -4.62
CA LYS A 230 -4.16 11.71 -5.20
C LYS A 230 -2.90 11.66 -4.35
N GLN A 231 -3.04 11.70 -3.02
CA GLN A 231 -1.90 11.62 -2.12
C GLN A 231 -1.26 10.22 -2.17
N ALA A 232 -2.07 9.16 -2.06
CA ALA A 232 -1.60 7.79 -2.20
C ALA A 232 -0.86 7.55 -3.52
N ASN A 233 -1.35 8.11 -4.63
CA ASN A 233 -0.69 8.02 -5.93
C ASN A 233 0.70 8.69 -5.94
N LYS A 234 0.85 9.85 -5.29
CA LYS A 234 2.16 10.51 -5.17
C LYS A 234 3.11 9.69 -4.31
N ASP A 235 2.61 9.14 -3.22
CA ASP A 235 3.42 8.39 -2.27
C ASP A 235 3.92 7.08 -2.91
N ILE A 236 3.06 6.35 -3.63
CA ILE A 236 3.49 5.15 -4.35
C ILE A 236 4.49 5.46 -5.47
N ASP A 237 4.34 6.58 -6.18
CA ASP A 237 5.30 7.00 -7.21
C ASP A 237 6.67 7.37 -6.62
N ALA A 238 6.68 8.07 -5.48
CA ALA A 238 7.91 8.37 -4.75
C ALA A 238 8.60 7.08 -4.27
N ALA A 239 7.83 6.14 -3.72
CA ALA A 239 8.35 4.85 -3.28
C ALA A 239 8.93 4.04 -4.44
N LYS A 240 8.24 3.98 -5.58
CA LYS A 240 8.71 3.30 -6.81
C LYS A 240 10.03 3.87 -7.31
N LEU A 241 10.16 5.19 -7.34
CA LEU A 241 11.38 5.85 -7.79
C LEU A 241 12.55 5.52 -6.86
N LYS A 242 12.33 5.62 -5.55
CA LYS A 242 13.35 5.28 -4.57
C LYS A 242 13.73 3.81 -4.63
N LEU A 243 12.75 2.92 -4.80
CA LEU A 243 12.99 1.49 -4.95
C LEU A 243 13.86 1.17 -6.19
N ALA A 244 13.67 1.88 -7.31
CA ALA A 244 14.53 1.73 -8.49
C ALA A 244 16.00 2.04 -8.15
N THR A 245 16.23 3.11 -7.39
CA THR A 245 17.57 3.51 -6.95
C THR A 245 18.19 2.46 -6.03
N GLU A 246 17.43 1.95 -5.05
CA GLU A 246 17.93 0.91 -4.15
C GLU A 246 18.21 -0.41 -4.89
N ILE A 247 17.37 -0.81 -5.86
CA ILE A 247 17.61 -2.00 -6.69
C ILE A 247 18.93 -1.87 -7.46
N ALA A 248 19.20 -0.69 -8.04
CA ALA A 248 20.44 -0.43 -8.74
C ALA A 248 21.65 -0.52 -7.78
N ALA A 249 21.54 0.08 -6.59
CA ALA A 249 22.58 0.01 -5.56
C ALA A 249 22.84 -1.43 -5.08
N ILE A 250 21.80 -2.26 -4.93
CA ILE A 250 21.94 -3.69 -4.63
C ILE A 250 22.71 -4.42 -5.75
N GLY A 251 22.43 -4.10 -7.02
CA GLY A 251 23.15 -4.66 -8.16
C GLY A 251 24.63 -4.29 -8.20
N GLU A 252 24.97 -3.04 -7.88
CA GLU A 252 26.35 -2.56 -7.78
C GLU A 252 27.10 -3.25 -6.63
N ILE A 253 26.53 -3.27 -5.42
CA ILE A 253 27.18 -3.88 -4.25
C ILE A 253 27.29 -5.40 -4.38
N LYS A 254 26.37 -6.05 -5.12
CA LYS A 254 26.51 -7.47 -5.51
C LYS A 254 27.76 -7.69 -6.34
N THR A 255 28.01 -6.86 -7.34
CA THR A 255 29.20 -6.96 -8.21
C THR A 255 30.49 -6.78 -7.40
N GLU A 256 30.49 -5.84 -6.45
CA GLU A 256 31.62 -5.66 -5.53
C GLU A 256 31.81 -6.87 -4.61
N THR A 257 30.72 -7.43 -4.07
CA THR A 257 30.71 -8.64 -3.23
C THR A 257 31.29 -9.85 -3.98
N GLU A 258 30.98 -10.02 -5.26
CA GLU A 258 31.50 -11.10 -6.12
C GLU A 258 33.03 -11.08 -6.24
N THR A 259 33.66 -9.91 -6.15
CA THR A 259 35.12 -9.77 -6.24
C THR A 259 35.82 -9.73 -4.87
N THR A 260 35.06 -9.51 -3.80
CA THR A 260 35.56 -9.40 -2.43
C THR A 260 36.01 -10.77 -1.88
N ARG A 261 37.11 -10.78 -1.12
CA ARG A 261 37.64 -11.97 -0.45
C ARG A 261 37.06 -12.09 0.96
N PHE A 262 36.28 -13.13 1.22
CA PHE A 262 35.66 -13.34 2.54
C PHE A 262 36.57 -14.06 3.52
N TYR A 263 37.53 -14.86 3.04
CA TYR A 263 38.46 -15.55 3.94
C TYR A 263 39.57 -14.60 4.38
N VAL A 264 39.32 -13.94 5.52
CA VAL A 264 40.21 -13.02 6.23
C VAL A 264 40.18 -13.33 7.73
N ASP A 265 41.18 -12.82 8.45
CA ASP A 265 41.27 -12.95 9.90
C ASP A 265 40.45 -11.81 10.55
N TYR A 266 39.25 -12.14 11.02
CA TYR A 266 38.35 -11.18 11.66
C TYR A 266 38.63 -11.11 13.15
N ASP A 267 38.83 -9.90 13.68
CA ASP A 267 38.81 -9.69 15.13
C ASP A 267 37.37 -9.70 15.69
N ASP A 268 37.24 -9.73 17.01
CA ASP A 268 35.95 -9.77 17.69
C ASP A 268 35.03 -8.59 17.35
N LEU A 269 35.62 -7.41 17.08
CA LEU A 269 34.86 -6.22 16.71
C LEU A 269 34.29 -6.36 15.29
N MET A 270 35.10 -6.81 14.34
CA MET A 270 34.68 -7.10 12.96
C MET A 270 33.57 -8.17 12.93
N LEU A 271 33.74 -9.26 13.69
CA LEU A 271 32.71 -10.29 13.82
C LEU A 271 31.41 -9.72 14.40
N SER A 272 31.51 -8.88 15.43
CA SER A 272 30.36 -8.21 16.05
C SER A 272 29.61 -7.31 15.05
N LEU A 273 30.34 -6.54 14.22
CA LEU A 273 29.75 -5.68 13.19
C LEU A 273 29.00 -6.50 12.13
N LEU A 274 29.62 -7.57 11.62
CA LEU A 274 29.01 -8.42 10.59
C LEU A 274 27.78 -9.16 11.12
N LYS A 275 27.88 -9.76 12.31
CA LYS A 275 26.74 -10.43 12.96
C LYS A 275 25.64 -9.41 13.32
N GLY A 276 26.02 -8.20 13.72
CA GLY A 276 25.08 -7.11 14.02
C GLY A 276 24.27 -6.67 12.80
N ALA A 277 24.93 -6.44 11.67
CA ALA A 277 24.27 -6.10 10.41
C ALA A 277 23.30 -7.21 9.96
N ALA A 278 23.76 -8.46 9.96
CA ALA A 278 22.91 -9.61 9.59
C ALA A 278 21.68 -9.74 10.50
N LYS A 279 21.86 -9.64 11.83
CA LYS A 279 20.76 -9.69 12.80
C LYS A 279 19.75 -8.56 12.60
N LYS A 280 20.21 -7.35 12.26
CA LYS A 280 19.32 -6.22 11.97
C LYS A 280 18.39 -6.54 10.80
N MET A 281 18.94 -6.98 9.67
CA MET A 281 18.13 -7.31 8.49
C MET A 281 17.19 -8.51 8.74
N ILE A 282 17.64 -9.52 9.50
CA ILE A 282 16.79 -10.62 9.97
C ILE A 282 15.58 -10.08 10.76
N ASN A 283 15.81 -9.14 11.68
CA ASN A 283 14.74 -8.55 12.47
C ASN A 283 13.76 -7.75 11.58
N THR A 284 14.27 -6.92 10.66
CA THR A 284 13.44 -6.19 9.70
C THR A 284 12.57 -7.14 8.87
N CYS A 285 13.15 -8.24 8.36
CA CYS A 285 12.42 -9.27 7.63
C CYS A 285 11.34 -9.96 8.48
N ASN A 286 11.66 -10.30 9.72
CA ASN A 286 10.70 -10.93 10.63
C ASN A 286 9.55 -9.98 10.99
N GLU A 287 9.82 -8.70 11.26
CA GLU A 287 8.79 -7.69 11.52
C GLU A 287 7.87 -7.54 10.31
N TYR A 288 8.45 -7.46 9.11
CA TYR A 288 7.69 -7.38 7.85
C TYR A 288 6.81 -8.61 7.67
N GLN A 289 7.36 -9.82 7.80
CA GLN A 289 6.60 -11.06 7.66
C GLN A 289 5.50 -11.21 8.72
N GLN A 290 5.74 -10.80 9.97
CA GLN A 290 4.73 -10.82 11.03
C GLN A 290 3.53 -9.92 10.70
N ARG A 291 3.80 -8.70 10.21
CA ARG A 291 2.74 -7.77 9.78
C ARG A 291 1.87 -8.35 8.67
N HIS A 292 2.50 -9.09 7.76
CA HIS A 292 1.85 -9.67 6.57
C HIS A 292 1.41 -11.13 6.75
N GLY A 293 1.32 -11.62 8.01
CA GLY A 293 0.57 -12.83 8.34
C GLY A 293 1.38 -14.08 8.72
N LYS A 294 2.69 -13.98 8.94
CA LYS A 294 3.50 -15.10 9.46
C LYS A 294 3.08 -15.46 10.89
N LYS A 295 2.58 -16.69 11.08
CA LYS A 295 2.08 -17.20 12.38
C LYS A 295 3.09 -18.01 13.19
N THR A 296 4.24 -18.39 12.63
CA THR A 296 5.25 -19.24 13.30
C THR A 296 6.68 -18.90 12.85
N LEU A 297 7.63 -18.95 13.77
CA LEU A 297 9.07 -18.83 13.52
C LEU A 297 9.56 -20.08 12.77
N LEU A 298 10.23 -19.90 11.63
CA LEU A 298 10.88 -20.99 10.91
C LEU A 298 12.16 -21.36 11.67
N GLU A 299 12.26 -22.60 12.14
CA GLU A 299 13.51 -23.16 12.65
C GLU A 299 14.51 -23.32 11.48
N VAL A 300 15.73 -22.85 11.69
CA VAL A 300 16.82 -22.91 10.71
C VAL A 300 17.33 -24.36 10.69
N PRO A 301 17.47 -25.02 9.52
CA PRO A 301 18.08 -26.35 9.45
C PRO A 301 19.54 -26.28 9.93
N ASP A 302 20.02 -27.33 10.62
CA ASP A 302 21.41 -27.44 11.03
C ASP A 302 22.36 -27.25 9.83
N VAL A 303 23.38 -26.39 10.01
CA VAL A 303 24.35 -25.96 8.98
C VAL A 303 25.61 -26.81 9.00
#